data_AF-K2JWT1-F1
#
_entry.id   AF-K2JWT1-F1
#
_cell.length_a   1.000
_cell.length_b   1.000
_cell.length_c   1.000
_cell.angle_alpha   90.00
_cell.angle_beta   90.00
_cell.angle_gamma   90.00
#
_symmetry.space_group_name_H-M   'P 1'
#
loop_
_entity.id
_entity.type
_entity.pdbx_description
1 polymer ?
#
loop_
_entity_poly.entity_id
_entity_poly.type
_entity_poly.pdbx_seq_one_letter_code
_entity_poly.pdbx_strand_id
1 'polypeptide(L)'
;MKKHILSLALGSLLVSTLSAEDDGFYTSVGYQIGEAAQMVTNTKGIQQLSDNYENLNNLLTRYSTLNTLIKLSADPSAINAVRENLGASAKNLIGDTKNSPAYQAVLLAINAA
;
A
#
# COMPACT_ATOMS: atom_id res chain seq x y z
N MET A 1 -12.95 -64.05 -11.27
CA MET A 1 -13.96 -63.02 -10.90
C MET A 1 -13.56 -61.69 -11.56
N LYS A 2 -14.52 -61.02 -12.25
CA LYS A 2 -14.59 -59.60 -12.70
C LYS A 2 -13.52 -59.14 -13.74
N LYS A 3 -13.81 -58.88 -15.04
CA LYS A 3 -14.67 -57.89 -15.77
C LYS A 3 -14.32 -56.41 -15.53
N HIS A 4 -14.55 -55.61 -16.59
CA HIS A 4 -14.56 -54.14 -16.78
C HIS A 4 -13.39 -53.64 -17.65
N ILE A 5 -13.47 -53.69 -18.99
CA ILE A 5 -14.21 -52.78 -19.88
C ILE A 5 -14.15 -51.32 -19.40
N LEU A 6 -13.10 -50.56 -19.76
CA LEU A 6 -13.20 -49.10 -19.91
C LEU A 6 -11.99 -48.44 -20.61
N SER A 7 -11.48 -48.98 -21.73
CA SER A 7 -10.42 -48.31 -22.52
C SER A 7 -10.93 -47.65 -23.82
N LEU A 8 -12.24 -47.42 -23.95
CA LEU A 8 -12.84 -46.85 -25.18
C LEU A 8 -13.33 -45.40 -25.03
N ALA A 9 -13.01 -44.71 -23.94
CA ALA A 9 -13.50 -43.34 -23.70
C ALA A 9 -12.49 -42.22 -24.01
N LEU A 10 -11.24 -42.54 -24.36
CA LEU A 10 -10.21 -41.51 -24.60
C LEU A 10 -9.94 -41.21 -26.08
N GLY A 11 -10.47 -42.03 -27.00
CA GLY A 11 -10.31 -41.86 -28.46
C GLY A 11 -11.50 -41.22 -29.18
N SER A 12 -12.64 -41.03 -28.50
CA SER A 12 -13.89 -40.55 -29.11
C SER A 12 -14.22 -39.08 -28.82
N LEU A 13 -13.29 -38.29 -28.27
CA LEU A 13 -13.50 -36.87 -27.98
C LEU A 13 -12.79 -35.92 -28.95
N LEU A 14 -12.39 -36.40 -30.14
CA LEU A 14 -11.71 -35.59 -31.17
C LEU A 14 -12.38 -35.65 -32.56
N VAL A 15 -13.58 -36.23 -32.67
CA VAL A 15 -14.32 -36.29 -33.95
C VAL A 15 -15.70 -35.64 -33.79
N SER A 16 -15.69 -34.35 -33.45
CA SER A 16 -16.86 -33.46 -33.60
C SER A 16 -16.44 -32.10 -34.17
N THR A 17 -15.52 -32.09 -35.14
CA THR A 17 -15.21 -30.93 -35.99
C THR A 17 -15.61 -31.15 -37.44
N LEU A 18 -16.57 -32.04 -37.69
CA LEU A 18 -17.22 -32.12 -38.99
C LEU A 18 -18.54 -31.35 -38.93
N SER A 19 -18.60 -30.29 -39.74
CA SER A 19 -19.75 -29.42 -40.00
C SER A 19 -19.91 -28.18 -39.11
N ALA A 20 -18.98 -27.25 -39.27
CA ALA A 20 -19.29 -25.82 -39.31
C ALA A 20 -18.51 -25.22 -40.49
N GLU A 21 -18.93 -25.62 -41.67
CA GLU A 21 -18.73 -24.87 -42.90
C GLU A 21 -19.40 -23.50 -42.68
N ASP A 22 -18.60 -22.43 -42.79
CA ASP A 22 -19.05 -21.07 -43.07
C ASP A 22 -19.83 -20.29 -41.98
N ASP A 23 -19.19 -20.02 -40.83
CA ASP A 23 -19.58 -18.91 -39.94
C ASP A 23 -18.38 -18.46 -39.06
N GLY A 24 -17.25 -18.20 -39.72
CA GLY A 24 -16.00 -17.74 -39.07
C GLY A 24 -16.09 -16.40 -38.33
N PHE A 25 -17.24 -15.72 -38.41
CA PHE A 25 -17.50 -14.45 -37.75
C PHE A 25 -17.89 -14.60 -36.26
N TYR A 26 -18.59 -15.66 -35.86
CA TYR A 26 -19.16 -15.74 -34.50
C TYR A 26 -18.30 -16.53 -33.49
N THR A 27 -17.49 -17.49 -33.94
CA THR A 27 -16.62 -18.30 -33.07
C THR A 27 -15.33 -17.58 -32.67
N SER A 28 -14.80 -16.72 -33.55
CA SER A 28 -13.60 -15.92 -33.30
C SER A 28 -13.89 -14.66 -32.49
N VAL A 29 -15.04 -14.02 -32.73
CA VAL A 29 -15.49 -12.83 -32.01
C VAL A 29 -15.99 -13.19 -30.62
N GLY A 30 -16.72 -14.29 -30.44
CA GLY A 30 -17.15 -14.76 -29.11
C GLY A 30 -16.00 -15.16 -28.18
N TYR A 31 -14.94 -15.78 -28.73
CA TYR A 31 -13.71 -16.11 -27.99
C TYR A 31 -12.91 -14.84 -27.64
N GLN A 32 -12.67 -13.94 -28.61
CA GLN A 32 -11.98 -12.67 -28.36
C GLN A 32 -12.76 -11.75 -27.40
N ILE A 33 -14.10 -11.72 -27.49
CA ILE A 33 -14.95 -10.96 -26.56
C ILE A 33 -15.00 -11.63 -25.19
N GLY A 34 -15.09 -12.96 -25.12
CA GLY A 34 -15.06 -13.70 -23.85
C GLY A 34 -13.74 -13.53 -23.10
N GLU A 35 -12.62 -13.61 -23.83
CA GLU A 35 -11.28 -13.38 -23.28
C GLU A 35 -11.06 -11.91 -22.89
N ALA A 36 -11.50 -10.96 -23.72
CA ALA A 36 -11.43 -9.53 -23.41
C ALA A 36 -12.36 -9.12 -22.24
N ALA A 37 -13.57 -9.66 -22.15
CA ALA A 37 -14.50 -9.38 -21.04
C ALA A 37 -14.00 -10.00 -19.73
N GLN A 38 -13.41 -11.20 -19.79
CA GLN A 38 -12.76 -11.83 -18.65
C GLN A 38 -11.51 -11.05 -18.23
N MET A 39 -10.68 -10.62 -19.18
CA MET A 39 -9.51 -9.78 -18.92
C MET A 39 -9.92 -8.44 -18.29
N VAL A 40 -10.93 -7.75 -18.81
CA VAL A 40 -11.44 -6.49 -18.25
C VAL A 40 -12.00 -6.68 -16.84
N THR A 41 -12.74 -7.77 -16.60
CA THR A 41 -13.28 -8.09 -15.27
C THR A 41 -12.17 -8.46 -14.29
N ASN A 42 -11.20 -9.27 -14.73
CA ASN A 42 -10.02 -9.62 -13.94
C ASN A 42 -9.18 -8.37 -13.64
N THR A 43 -8.97 -7.46 -14.59
CA THR A 43 -8.24 -6.21 -14.35
C THR A 43 -8.97 -5.31 -13.37
N LYS A 44 -10.30 -5.20 -13.44
CA LYS A 44 -11.09 -4.45 -12.45
C LYS A 44 -11.05 -5.10 -11.06
N GLY A 45 -11.12 -6.43 -10.99
CA GLY A 45 -10.98 -7.17 -9.73
C GLY A 45 -9.57 -7.04 -9.12
N ILE A 46 -8.53 -7.11 -9.96
CA ILE A 46 -7.13 -6.89 -9.57
C ILE A 46 -6.91 -5.44 -9.12
N GLN A 47 -7.51 -4.45 -9.80
CA GLN A 47 -7.44 -3.06 -9.39
C GLN A 47 -8.09 -2.85 -8.03
N GLN A 48 -9.31 -3.35 -7.81
CA GLN A 48 -9.96 -3.29 -6.51
C GLN A 48 -9.15 -4.00 -5.42
N LEU A 49 -8.56 -5.15 -5.72
CA LEU A 49 -7.68 -5.84 -4.79
C LEU A 49 -6.44 -5.01 -4.45
N SER A 50 -5.81 -4.41 -5.46
CA SER A 50 -4.67 -3.50 -5.30
C SER A 50 -5.02 -2.30 -4.43
N ASP A 51 -6.15 -1.64 -4.71
CA ASP A 51 -6.62 -0.49 -3.94
C ASP A 51 -6.89 -0.88 -2.48
N ASN A 52 -7.45 -2.08 -2.25
CA ASN A 52 -7.66 -2.60 -0.90
C ASN A 52 -6.34 -2.90 -0.17
N TYR A 53 -5.35 -3.46 -0.86
CA TYR A 53 -4.01 -3.68 -0.30
C TYR A 53 -3.31 -2.37 0.06
N GLU A 54 -3.41 -1.35 -0.81
CA GLU A 54 -2.86 -0.03 -0.53
C GLU A 54 -3.53 0.62 0.68
N ASN A 55 -4.87 0.56 0.75
CA ASN A 55 -5.62 1.05 1.90
C ASN A 55 -5.25 0.33 3.20
N LEU A 56 -5.09 -1.00 3.16
CA LEU A 56 -4.65 -1.79 4.31
C LEU A 56 -3.23 -1.41 4.74
N ASN A 57 -2.30 -1.27 3.79
CA ASN A 57 -0.93 -0.88 4.08
C ASN A 57 -0.89 0.50 4.74
N ASN A 58 -1.63 1.47 4.19
CA ASN A 58 -1.75 2.80 4.77
C ASN A 58 -2.33 2.77 6.19
N LEU A 59 -3.35 1.94 6.44
CA LEU A 59 -3.91 1.75 7.78
C LEU A 59 -2.87 1.18 8.75
N LEU A 60 -2.12 0.17 8.33
CA LEU A 60 -1.12 -0.50 9.16
C LEU A 60 0.04 0.45 9.52
N THR A 61 0.50 1.25 8.55
CA THR A 61 1.48 2.31 8.78
C THR A 61 0.97 3.32 9.79
N ARG A 62 -0.26 3.83 9.64
CA ARG A 62 -0.86 4.78 10.60
C ARG A 62 -0.99 4.20 12.00
N TYR A 63 -1.36 2.92 12.11
CA TYR A 63 -1.43 2.23 13.39
C TYR A 63 -0.06 2.08 14.06
N SER A 64 0.98 1.73 13.29
CA SER A 64 2.36 1.64 13.79
C SER A 64 2.86 2.98 14.33
N THR A 65 2.63 4.07 13.58
CA THR A 65 2.94 5.44 14.04
C THR A 65 2.18 5.77 15.31
N LEU A 66 0.87 5.52 15.35
CA LEU A 66 0.05 5.81 16.52
C LEU A 66 0.51 5.02 17.76
N ASN A 67 0.81 3.74 17.61
CA ASN A 67 1.33 2.91 18.69
C ASN A 67 2.67 3.44 19.23
N THR A 68 3.54 3.93 18.35
CA THR A 68 4.80 4.57 18.75
C THR A 68 4.55 5.86 19.52
N LEU A 69 3.65 6.72 19.03
CA LEU A 69 3.28 7.97 19.70
C LEU A 69 2.65 7.72 21.08
N ILE A 70 1.79 6.71 21.20
CA ILE A 70 1.19 6.32 22.49
C ILE A 70 2.29 5.88 23.45
N LYS A 71 3.23 5.03 23.02
CA LYS A 71 4.35 4.59 23.87
C LYS A 71 5.20 5.77 24.36
N LEU A 72 5.58 6.67 23.44
CA LEU A 72 6.37 7.87 23.79
C LEU A 72 5.59 8.82 24.71
N SER A 73 4.29 8.99 24.47
CA SER A 73 3.43 9.88 25.26
C SER A 73 3.03 9.27 26.60
N ALA A 74 3.13 7.95 26.76
CA ALA A 74 2.84 7.25 28.00
C ALA A 74 4.11 7.02 28.85
N ASP A 75 5.31 7.23 28.28
CA ASP A 75 6.57 7.13 29.00
C ASP A 75 6.88 8.42 29.79
N PRO A 76 6.77 8.41 31.13
CA PRO A 76 7.01 9.59 31.95
C PRO A 76 8.46 10.08 31.86
N SER A 77 9.42 9.19 31.59
CA SER A 77 10.83 9.55 31.44
C SER A 77 11.04 10.38 30.17
N ALA A 78 10.50 9.92 29.04
CA ALA A 78 10.54 10.65 27.78
C ALA A 78 9.88 12.03 27.90
N ILE A 79 8.72 12.11 28.56
CA ILE A 79 8.01 13.38 28.78
C ILE A 79 8.83 14.34 29.65
N ASN A 80 9.37 13.86 30.77
CA ASN A 80 10.17 14.70 31.67
C ASN A 80 11.45 15.19 31.00
N ALA A 81 12.13 14.33 30.23
CA ALA A 81 13.33 14.71 29.49
C ALA A 81 13.04 15.82 28.46
N VAL A 82 11.94 15.72 27.71
CA VAL A 82 11.53 16.78 26.77
C VAL A 82 11.18 18.06 27.52
N ARG A 83 10.46 17.97 28.64
CA ARG A 83 10.10 19.14 29.46
C ARG A 83 11.32 19.87 30.01
N GLU A 84 12.29 19.14 30.54
CA GLU A 84 13.54 19.71 31.06
C GLU A 84 14.35 20.40 29.97
N ASN A 85 14.50 19.74 28.81
CA ASN A 85 15.19 20.32 27.65
C ASN A 85 14.49 21.59 27.14
N LEU A 86 13.16 21.61 27.09
CA LEU A 86 12.39 22.79 26.69
C LEU A 86 12.54 23.93 27.72
N GLY A 87 12.49 23.62 29.02
CA GLY A 87 12.72 24.59 30.08
C GLY A 87 14.12 25.20 30.04
N ALA A 88 15.15 24.37 29.83
CA ALA A 88 16.52 24.83 29.64
C ALA A 88 16.67 25.68 28.38
N SER A 89 16.05 25.27 27.26
CA SER A 89 16.08 26.01 26.00
C SER A 89 15.41 27.38 26.14
N ALA A 90 14.26 27.46 26.80
CA ALA A 90 13.57 28.71 27.06
C ALA A 90 14.41 29.63 27.96
N LYS A 91 15.01 29.10 29.02
CA LYS A 91 15.92 29.85 29.89
C LYS A 91 17.13 30.38 29.12
N ASN A 92 17.76 29.57 28.28
CA ASN A 92 18.87 30.00 27.46
C ASN A 92 18.45 31.05 26.44
N LEU A 93 17.23 30.95 25.88
CA LEU A 93 16.72 31.90 24.90
C LEU A 93 16.55 33.32 25.47
N ILE A 94 16.13 33.47 26.73
CA ILE A 94 15.78 34.79 27.30
C ILE A 94 16.69 35.26 28.44
N GLY A 95 17.30 34.33 29.19
CA GLY A 95 17.87 34.59 30.50
C GLY A 95 19.37 34.88 30.50
N ASP A 96 20.04 34.73 29.36
CA ASP A 96 21.47 34.98 29.21
C ASP A 96 21.72 35.69 27.87
N THR A 97 22.78 36.48 27.78
CA THR A 97 23.21 37.12 26.52
C THR A 97 24.23 36.27 25.79
N LYS A 98 25.07 35.51 26.51
CA LYS A 98 26.14 34.72 25.91
C LYS A 98 25.63 33.44 25.25
N ASN A 99 24.73 32.73 25.93
CA ASN A 99 24.20 31.46 25.45
C ASN A 99 22.83 31.59 24.75
N SER A 100 22.29 32.80 24.63
CA SER A 100 21.01 33.02 23.94
C SER A 100 21.19 33.10 22.44
N PRO A 101 20.62 32.15 21.67
CA PRO A 101 20.61 32.27 20.22
C PRO A 101 19.81 33.50 19.74
N ALA A 102 18.77 33.92 20.47
CA ALA A 102 18.00 35.11 20.11
C ALA A 102 18.82 36.39 20.29
N TYR A 103 19.52 36.53 21.41
CA TYR A 103 20.40 37.67 21.64
C TYR A 103 21.52 37.72 20.59
N GLN A 104 22.16 36.58 20.32
CA GLN A 104 23.22 36.50 19.32
C GLN A 104 22.71 36.83 17.90
N ALA A 105 21.50 36.38 17.54
CA ALA A 105 20.90 36.71 16.25
C ALA A 105 20.63 38.21 16.10
N VAL A 106 20.11 38.87 17.15
CA VAL A 106 19.86 40.33 17.12
C VAL A 106 21.18 41.10 17.09
N LEU A 107 22.16 40.71 17.90
CA LEU A 107 23.48 41.34 17.92
C LEU A 107 24.15 41.23 16.53
N LEU A 108 24.06 40.07 15.89
CA LEU A 108 24.57 39.87 14.54
C LEU A 108 23.87 40.78 13.53
N ALA A 109 22.56 40.89 13.60
CA ALA A 109 21.78 41.77 12.70
C ALA A 109 22.14 43.26 12.89
N ILE A 110 22.38 43.69 14.13
CA ILE A 110 22.82 45.06 14.43
C ILE A 110 24.24 45.31 13.91
N ASN A 111 25.16 44.36 14.08
CA ASN A 111 26.55 44.53 13.65
C ASN A 111 26.74 44.39 12.12
N ALA A 112 25.79 43.78 11.43
CA ALA A 112 25.80 43.61 9.98
C ALA A 112 25.16 44.79 9.22
N ALA A 113 24.50 45.72 9.93
CA ALA A 113 23.93 46.95 9.38
C ALA A 113 24.94 48.09 9.38
#